data_AF-A0A2E1WEC0-F1
#
_entry.id   AF-A0A2E1WEC0-F1
#
_cell.length_a   1.000
_cell.length_b   1.000
_cell.length_c   1.000
_cell.angle_alpha   90.00
_cell.angle_beta   90.00
_cell.angle_gamma   90.00
#
_symmetry.space_group_name_H-M   'P 1'
#
loop_
_entity.id
_entity.type
_entity.pdbx_description
1 polymer ?
#
loop_
_entity_poly.entity_id
_entity_poly.type
_entity_poly.pdbx_seq_one_letter_code
_entity_poly.pdbx_strand_id
1 'polypeptide(L)'
;HVPAHISLNIKELDPDYYTGALHKWLCCPKGISFLYVKKEYQEGIQPMVKSWGWGEEYEEFKFSTQLHSSSRFINVFQWQGTKDMSVFFTVPEAIQFQKEHDWDSVRSRCFNMVIEARNRITEITKLPKICPDNWLGQMATILFPIEDTVAFKKTLYNDYQIEMPVMTHKEHTAFRISIQGYNSEKDIDHLINSLEEII
;
A
#
# COMPACT_ATOMS: atom_id res chain seq x y z
N HIS A 1 2.47 2.64 -2.59
CA HIS A 1 2.30 1.29 -2.02
C HIS A 1 3.54 0.80 -1.27
N VAL A 2 4.54 1.66 -1.03
CA VAL A 2 5.89 1.23 -0.66
C VAL A 2 6.11 0.83 0.80
N PRO A 3 5.56 1.54 1.83
CA PRO A 3 5.98 1.29 3.22
C PRO A 3 5.76 -0.16 3.62
N ALA A 4 6.84 -0.83 4.05
CA ALA A 4 6.93 -2.27 4.36
C ALA A 4 6.67 -3.26 3.21
N HIS A 5 6.45 -2.77 1.97
CA HIS A 5 6.30 -3.59 0.77
C HIS A 5 7.65 -3.88 0.10
N ILE A 6 8.47 -2.84 -0.04
CA ILE A 6 9.83 -2.89 -0.60
C ILE A 6 10.75 -2.03 0.27
N SER A 7 12.05 -2.24 0.15
CA SER A 7 13.06 -1.42 0.83
C SER A 7 12.93 0.04 0.40
N LEU A 8 12.82 0.94 1.39
CA LEU A 8 12.71 2.38 1.18
C LEU A 8 13.71 3.09 2.08
N ASN A 9 14.70 3.71 1.46
CA ASN A 9 15.63 4.60 2.13
C ASN A 9 15.32 6.04 1.71
N ILE A 10 14.51 6.75 2.51
CA ILE A 10 14.11 8.13 2.22
C ILE A 10 15.34 9.06 2.12
N LYS A 11 16.41 8.81 2.88
CA LYS A 11 17.62 9.64 2.84
C LYS A 11 18.37 9.50 1.52
N GLU A 12 18.43 8.29 0.98
CA GLU A 12 19.08 8.02 -0.31
C GLU A 12 18.22 8.47 -1.49
N LEU A 13 16.89 8.32 -1.37
CA LEU A 13 15.95 8.82 -2.38
C LEU A 13 15.95 10.36 -2.44
N ASP A 14 16.25 11.03 -1.32
CA ASP A 14 16.28 12.49 -1.14
C ASP A 14 15.11 13.25 -1.81
N PRO A 15 13.84 12.85 -1.57
CA PRO A 15 12.71 13.51 -2.20
C PRO A 15 12.39 14.85 -1.52
N ASP A 16 11.88 15.83 -2.26
CA ASP A 16 11.36 17.06 -1.63
C ASP A 16 10.15 16.77 -0.74
N TYR A 17 9.25 15.89 -1.22
CA TYR A 17 8.05 15.44 -0.54
C TYR A 17 7.84 13.95 -0.78
N TYR A 18 7.42 13.22 0.25
CA TYR A 18 7.07 11.81 0.11
C TYR A 18 5.89 11.44 1.00
N THR A 19 4.99 10.62 0.49
CA THR A 19 3.86 10.09 1.28
C THR A 19 3.78 8.58 1.15
N GLY A 20 3.33 7.95 2.23
CA GLY A 20 3.18 6.50 2.26
C GLY A 20 2.03 6.07 3.17
N ALA A 21 1.12 5.28 2.62
CA ALA A 21 0.05 4.65 3.39
C ALA A 21 0.63 3.53 4.27
N LEU A 22 0.39 3.62 5.57
CA LEU A 22 0.87 2.65 6.57
C LEU A 22 -0.13 1.50 6.76
N HIS A 23 -1.40 1.72 6.42
CA HIS A 23 -2.46 0.71 6.55
C HIS A 23 -2.50 -0.34 5.44
N LYS A 24 -1.43 -0.41 4.63
CA LYS A 24 -1.29 -1.38 3.54
C LYS A 24 -0.33 -2.47 4.00
N TRP A 25 0.91 -2.45 3.53
CA TRP A 25 1.89 -3.50 3.79
C TRP A 25 2.56 -3.42 5.15
N LEU A 26 2.49 -2.26 5.83
CA LEU A 26 2.92 -2.15 7.23
C LEU A 26 1.87 -2.71 8.21
N CYS A 27 0.66 -3.04 7.73
CA CYS A 27 -0.40 -3.64 8.52
C CYS A 27 -0.93 -2.76 9.67
N CYS A 28 -0.80 -1.44 9.58
CA CYS A 28 -1.50 -0.55 10.52
C CYS A 28 -3.02 -0.50 10.24
N PRO A 29 -3.86 -0.02 11.18
CA PRO A 29 -5.27 0.25 10.94
C PRO A 29 -5.50 1.26 9.81
N LYS A 30 -6.65 1.15 9.12
CA LYS A 30 -7.07 2.07 8.05
C LYS A 30 -7.08 3.53 8.52
N GLY A 31 -6.74 4.45 7.62
CA GLY A 31 -6.76 5.89 7.89
C GLY A 31 -5.40 6.50 8.25
N ILE A 32 -4.32 5.73 8.23
CA ILE A 32 -2.97 6.22 8.55
C ILE A 32 -2.08 6.25 7.30
N SER A 33 -1.40 7.38 7.14
CA SER A 33 -0.27 7.59 6.23
C SER A 33 0.77 8.47 6.92
N PHE A 34 2.00 8.49 6.42
CA PHE A 34 2.98 9.50 6.80
C PHE A 34 3.20 10.50 5.66
N LEU A 35 3.64 11.70 6.05
CA LEU A 35 4.16 12.74 5.17
C LEU A 35 5.61 13.02 5.59
N TYR A 36 6.52 12.86 4.66
CA TYR A 36 7.89 13.35 4.76
C TYR A 36 8.02 14.61 3.89
N VAL A 37 8.67 15.63 4.44
CA VAL A 37 9.00 16.87 3.73
C VAL A 37 10.47 17.17 4.03
N LYS A 38 11.27 17.35 2.98
CA LYS A 38 12.67 17.74 3.11
C LYS A 38 12.77 19.08 3.83
N LYS A 39 13.77 19.20 4.70
CA LYS A 39 13.84 20.24 5.73
C LYS A 39 13.71 21.67 5.17
N GLU A 40 14.35 21.95 4.03
CA GLU A 40 14.31 23.26 3.36
C GLU A 40 12.92 23.66 2.83
N TYR A 41 12.00 22.71 2.65
CA TYR A 41 10.64 22.97 2.18
C TYR A 41 9.60 23.00 3.31
N GLN A 42 9.98 22.69 4.55
CA GLN A 42 9.05 22.62 5.67
C GLN A 42 8.44 23.97 6.06
N GLU A 43 9.14 25.08 5.82
CA GLU A 43 8.63 26.43 6.09
C GLU A 43 7.56 26.86 5.08
N GLY A 44 7.69 26.45 3.82
CA GLY A 44 6.82 26.86 2.72
C GLY A 44 5.52 26.08 2.59
N ILE A 45 5.37 24.95 3.30
CA ILE A 45 4.18 24.10 3.23
C ILE A 45 3.16 24.45 4.31
N GLN A 46 1.87 24.48 3.93
CA GLN A 46 0.76 24.71 4.84
C GLN A 46 -0.24 23.55 4.78
N PRO A 47 -0.84 23.16 5.91
CA PRO A 47 -1.91 22.17 5.90
C PRO A 47 -3.16 22.77 5.24
N MET A 48 -3.92 21.94 4.53
CA MET A 48 -5.22 22.35 3.98
C MET A 48 -6.21 22.68 5.11
N VAL A 49 -6.15 21.91 6.21
CA VAL A 49 -6.95 22.13 7.42
C VAL A 49 -6.08 22.82 8.46
N LYS A 50 -6.36 24.10 8.73
CA LYS A 50 -5.74 24.87 9.81
C LYS A 50 -6.47 24.55 11.12
N SER A 51 -5.72 24.23 12.16
CA SER A 51 -6.28 23.81 13.43
C SER A 51 -5.29 24.10 14.56
N TRP A 52 -5.25 23.29 15.61
CA TRP A 52 -4.67 23.64 16.91
C TRP A 52 -3.24 24.17 16.88
N GLY A 53 -2.36 23.66 16.02
CA GLY A 53 -0.98 24.13 15.93
C GLY A 53 -0.73 25.24 14.91
N TRP A 54 -1.77 25.80 14.28
CA TRP A 54 -1.65 26.87 13.27
C TRP A 54 -1.90 28.24 13.88
N GLY A 55 -1.07 29.21 13.50
CA GLY A 55 -1.30 30.62 13.79
C GLY A 55 -0.35 31.23 14.84
N GLU A 56 0.72 30.54 15.22
CA GLU A 56 1.72 31.06 16.19
C GLU A 56 2.33 32.41 15.77
N GLU A 57 2.41 32.63 14.45
CA GLU A 57 2.88 33.87 13.84
C GLU A 57 1.90 35.06 13.88
N TYR A 58 0.65 34.87 14.30
CA TYR A 58 -0.38 35.92 14.38
C TYR A 58 -0.75 36.21 15.83
N GLU A 59 -0.69 37.47 16.26
CA GLU A 59 -0.97 37.87 17.64
C GLU A 59 -2.39 37.50 18.09
N GLU A 60 -3.35 37.48 17.17
CA GLU A 60 -4.74 37.10 17.41
C GLU A 60 -4.92 35.61 17.77
N PHE A 61 -4.02 34.75 17.30
CA PHE A 61 -4.10 33.28 17.50
C PHE A 61 -3.03 32.73 18.44
N LYS A 62 -2.02 33.54 18.78
CA LYS A 62 -0.88 33.14 19.62
C LYS A 62 -1.30 32.50 20.95
N PHE A 63 -2.34 33.03 21.60
CA PHE A 63 -2.83 32.51 22.89
C PHE A 63 -3.68 31.25 22.78
N SER A 64 -4.21 30.92 21.59
CA SER A 64 -5.01 29.72 21.34
C SER A 64 -4.26 28.62 20.59
N THR A 65 -3.08 28.92 20.04
CA THR A 65 -2.23 27.96 19.33
C THR A 65 -1.60 26.97 20.32
N GLN A 66 -1.68 25.68 20.02
CA GLN A 66 -1.08 24.61 20.80
C GLN A 66 0.20 24.09 20.13
N LEU A 67 1.32 24.24 20.82
CA LEU A 67 2.63 23.80 20.38
C LEU A 67 3.06 22.60 21.21
N HIS A 68 3.21 21.45 20.56
CA HIS A 68 3.64 20.18 21.20
C HIS A 68 5.05 19.74 20.76
N SER A 69 5.70 20.54 19.91
CA SER A 69 7.05 20.34 19.39
C SER A 69 7.74 21.69 19.17
N SER A 70 9.06 21.71 19.09
CA SER A 70 9.83 22.87 18.61
C SER A 70 9.75 23.04 17.09
N SER A 71 9.23 22.05 16.35
CA SER A 71 9.04 22.13 14.90
C SER A 71 7.68 22.72 14.58
N ARG A 72 7.66 23.92 13.97
CA ARG A 72 6.44 24.51 13.39
C ARG A 72 5.75 23.53 12.44
N PHE A 73 6.52 22.87 11.58
CA PHE A 73 6.00 21.87 10.64
C PHE A 73 5.23 20.74 11.35
N ILE A 74 5.79 20.17 12.42
CA ILE A 74 5.07 19.15 13.20
C ILE A 74 3.81 19.76 13.83
N ASN A 75 3.90 20.95 14.42
CA ASN A 75 2.77 21.59 15.09
C ASN A 75 1.58 21.83 14.15
N VAL A 76 1.81 22.38 12.95
CA VAL A 76 0.72 22.69 12.02
C VAL A 76 0.10 21.44 11.36
N PHE A 77 0.82 20.32 11.28
CA PHE A 77 0.32 19.09 10.63
C PHE A 77 -0.23 18.02 11.59
N GLN A 78 0.24 17.97 12.84
CA GLN A 78 -0.08 16.85 13.74
C GLN A 78 -1.56 16.78 14.13
N TRP A 79 -2.22 17.94 14.30
CA TRP A 79 -3.59 18.00 14.82
C TRP A 79 -4.49 18.82 13.90
N GLN A 80 -5.21 18.14 13.00
CA GLN A 80 -6.07 18.74 11.98
C GLN A 80 -7.56 18.57 12.34
N GLY A 81 -7.93 19.04 13.53
CA GLY A 81 -9.26 18.86 14.11
C GLY A 81 -9.43 17.59 14.96
N THR A 82 -10.61 17.42 15.53
CA THR A 82 -10.96 16.28 16.39
C THR A 82 -11.11 15.00 15.55
N LYS A 83 -10.27 13.99 15.81
CA LYS A 83 -10.33 12.68 15.16
C LYS A 83 -9.86 11.59 16.11
N ASP A 84 -10.14 10.34 15.77
CA ASP A 84 -9.57 9.20 16.47
C ASP A 84 -8.05 9.15 16.26
N MET A 85 -7.32 9.34 17.36
CA MET A 85 -5.85 9.32 17.36
C MET A 85 -5.27 7.93 17.66
N SER A 86 -6.09 6.96 18.08
CA SER A 86 -5.64 5.62 18.48
C SER A 86 -4.85 4.93 17.37
N VAL A 87 -5.25 5.15 16.12
CA VAL A 87 -4.61 4.60 14.94
C VAL A 87 -3.12 5.00 14.86
N PHE A 88 -2.75 6.24 15.17
CA PHE A 88 -1.35 6.69 15.12
C PHE A 88 -0.47 5.98 16.15
N PHE A 89 -1.05 5.62 17.30
CA PHE A 89 -0.36 4.91 18.37
C PHE A 89 -0.16 3.42 18.08
N THR A 90 -0.57 2.91 16.92
CA THR A 90 -0.29 1.53 16.50
C THR A 90 0.91 1.42 15.56
N VAL A 91 1.43 2.56 15.08
CA VAL A 91 2.52 2.57 14.09
C VAL A 91 3.81 1.97 14.67
N PRO A 92 4.28 2.33 15.88
CA PRO A 92 5.45 1.70 16.48
C PRO A 92 5.31 0.18 16.63
N GLU A 93 4.13 -0.29 17.01
CA GLU A 93 3.79 -1.69 17.29
C GLU A 93 3.77 -2.49 16.00
N ALA A 94 3.20 -1.94 14.92
CA ALA A 94 3.22 -2.57 13.60
C ALA A 94 4.65 -2.70 13.05
N ILE A 95 5.49 -1.67 13.26
CA ILE A 95 6.92 -1.73 12.91
C ILE A 95 7.64 -2.79 13.75
N GLN A 96 7.36 -2.84 15.06
CA GLN A 96 7.99 -3.78 15.97
C GLN A 96 7.60 -5.23 15.64
N PHE A 97 6.32 -5.49 15.37
CA PHE A 97 5.83 -6.79 14.92
C PHE A 97 6.60 -7.31 13.69
N GLN A 98 6.78 -6.48 12.66
CA GLN A 98 7.53 -6.90 11.47
C GLN A 98 9.01 -7.20 11.77
N LYS A 99 9.62 -6.48 12.72
CA LYS A 99 11.00 -6.77 13.14
C LYS A 99 11.10 -8.10 13.88
N GLU A 100 10.14 -8.38 14.77
CA GLU A 100 10.11 -9.62 15.57
C GLU A 100 9.82 -10.87 14.74
N HIS A 101 9.15 -10.72 13.60
CA HIS A 101 8.72 -11.82 12.73
C HIS A 101 9.50 -11.93 11.42
N ASP A 102 10.70 -11.35 11.33
CA ASP A 102 11.57 -11.41 10.14
C ASP A 102 10.81 -11.13 8.82
N TRP A 103 10.19 -9.95 8.76
CA TRP A 103 9.31 -9.62 7.64
C TRP A 103 10.04 -9.51 6.29
N ASP A 104 11.38 -9.41 6.29
CA ASP A 104 12.18 -9.50 5.07
C ASP A 104 12.07 -10.88 4.41
N SER A 105 12.15 -11.95 5.20
CA SER A 105 11.91 -13.32 4.72
C SER A 105 10.46 -13.51 4.27
N VAL A 106 9.49 -12.92 4.99
CA VAL A 106 8.07 -12.95 4.59
C VAL A 106 7.86 -12.27 3.23
N ARG A 107 8.44 -11.08 3.03
CA ARG A 107 8.39 -10.36 1.74
C ARG A 107 8.99 -11.20 0.61
N SER A 108 10.16 -11.79 0.85
CA SER A 108 10.88 -12.60 -0.13
C SER A 108 10.08 -13.84 -0.55
N ARG A 109 9.46 -14.53 0.42
CA ARG A 109 8.54 -15.65 0.14
C ARG A 109 7.34 -15.19 -0.70
N CYS A 110 6.68 -14.11 -0.31
CA CYS A 110 5.53 -13.59 -1.05
C CYS A 110 5.90 -13.17 -2.48
N PHE A 111 7.08 -12.57 -2.68
CA PHE A 111 7.60 -12.24 -4.01
C PHE A 111 7.78 -13.48 -4.88
N ASN A 112 8.37 -14.55 -4.34
CA ASN A 112 8.54 -15.81 -5.07
C ASN A 112 7.19 -16.44 -5.45
N MET A 113 6.22 -16.45 -4.54
CA MET A 113 4.86 -16.92 -4.83
C MET A 113 4.17 -16.09 -5.94
N VAL A 114 4.39 -14.77 -5.97
CA VAL A 114 3.87 -13.90 -7.03
C VAL A 114 4.47 -14.28 -8.38
N ILE A 115 5.77 -14.55 -8.43
CA ILE A 115 6.46 -15.00 -9.65
C ILE A 115 5.91 -16.35 -10.09
N GLU A 116 5.74 -17.30 -9.17
CA GLU A 116 5.20 -18.63 -9.49
C GLU A 116 3.79 -18.54 -10.08
N ALA A 117 2.86 -17.87 -9.39
CA ALA A 117 1.49 -17.70 -9.86
C ALA A 117 1.46 -17.05 -11.24
N ARG A 118 2.25 -15.99 -11.43
CA ARG A 118 2.38 -15.29 -12.71
C ARG A 118 2.89 -16.20 -13.82
N ASN A 119 3.88 -17.04 -13.55
CA ASN A 119 4.43 -17.98 -14.52
C ASN A 119 3.39 -19.02 -14.94
N ARG A 120 2.69 -19.62 -13.97
CA ARG A 120 1.64 -20.61 -14.22
C ARG A 120 0.49 -20.02 -15.05
N ILE A 121 0.01 -18.82 -14.70
CA ILE A 121 -1.05 -18.15 -15.47
C ILE A 121 -0.59 -17.78 -16.89
N THR A 122 0.65 -17.32 -17.04
CA THR A 122 1.26 -17.03 -18.35
C THR A 122 1.36 -18.30 -19.19
N GLU A 123 1.69 -19.44 -18.58
CA GLU A 123 1.77 -20.71 -19.28
C GLU A 123 0.41 -21.24 -19.73
N ILE A 124 -0.64 -21.07 -18.92
CA ILE A 124 -2.01 -21.48 -19.27
C ILE A 124 -2.55 -20.60 -20.39
N THR A 125 -2.41 -19.27 -20.27
CA THR A 125 -3.02 -18.31 -21.21
C THR A 125 -2.19 -18.05 -22.46
N LYS A 126 -0.89 -18.39 -22.44
CA LYS A 126 0.12 -18.00 -23.44
C LYS A 126 0.24 -16.47 -23.65
N LEU A 127 -0.31 -15.67 -22.74
CA LEU A 127 -0.22 -14.21 -22.80
C LEU A 127 1.12 -13.72 -22.22
N PRO A 128 1.69 -12.63 -22.75
CA PRO A 128 3.00 -12.17 -22.31
C PRO A 128 2.97 -11.55 -20.91
N LYS A 129 4.13 -11.58 -20.26
CA LYS A 129 4.39 -10.79 -19.05
C LYS A 129 4.43 -9.30 -19.39
N ILE A 130 3.68 -8.48 -18.66
CA ILE A 130 3.63 -7.01 -18.84
C ILE A 130 4.92 -6.26 -18.40
N CYS A 131 5.79 -6.91 -17.64
CA CYS A 131 7.01 -6.32 -17.08
C CYS A 131 8.00 -7.41 -16.61
N PRO A 132 9.29 -7.10 -16.41
CA PRO A 132 10.25 -8.01 -15.79
C PRO A 132 9.86 -8.40 -14.34
N ASP A 133 10.29 -9.57 -13.88
CA ASP A 133 9.96 -10.06 -12.54
C ASP A 133 10.58 -9.21 -11.41
N ASN A 134 11.76 -8.62 -11.63
CA ASN A 134 12.42 -7.74 -10.66
C ASN A 134 11.75 -6.37 -10.48
N TRP A 135 10.68 -6.07 -11.23
CA TRP A 135 9.84 -4.89 -11.01
C TRP A 135 8.68 -5.18 -10.05
N LEU A 136 8.49 -6.45 -9.69
CA LEU A 136 7.43 -6.87 -8.79
C LEU A 136 7.89 -6.73 -7.34
N GLY A 137 6.90 -6.66 -6.46
CA GLY A 137 7.07 -7.01 -5.06
C GLY A 137 6.07 -8.12 -4.75
N GLN A 138 5.36 -7.95 -3.65
CA GLN A 138 4.22 -8.80 -3.27
C GLN A 138 2.94 -8.62 -4.12
N MET A 139 3.04 -8.09 -5.35
CA MET A 139 1.89 -7.93 -6.26
C MET A 139 2.31 -8.07 -7.72
N ALA A 140 1.41 -8.58 -8.55
CA ALA A 140 1.54 -8.57 -10.00
C ALA A 140 0.19 -8.33 -10.68
N THR A 141 0.19 -7.51 -11.74
CA THR A 141 -0.91 -7.45 -12.71
C THR A 141 -0.61 -8.45 -13.82
N ILE A 142 -1.59 -9.28 -14.15
CA ILE A 142 -1.44 -10.43 -15.05
C ILE A 142 -2.54 -10.33 -16.11
N LEU A 143 -2.14 -10.41 -17.39
CA LEU A 143 -3.08 -10.45 -18.50
C LEU A 143 -3.88 -11.75 -18.44
N PHE A 144 -5.17 -11.67 -18.76
CA PHE A 144 -6.04 -12.84 -18.81
C PHE A 144 -7.14 -12.60 -19.84
N PRO A 145 -7.54 -13.60 -20.64
CA PRO A 145 -8.55 -13.43 -21.68
C PRO A 145 -9.96 -13.36 -21.08
N ILE A 146 -10.33 -12.20 -20.54
CA ILE A 146 -11.64 -11.98 -19.90
C ILE A 146 -12.54 -11.22 -20.86
N GLU A 147 -13.70 -11.79 -21.22
CA GLU A 147 -14.72 -11.11 -22.02
C GLU A 147 -15.53 -10.10 -21.20
N ASP A 148 -16.09 -10.55 -20.07
CA ASP A 148 -16.85 -9.72 -19.14
C ASP A 148 -16.17 -9.67 -17.76
N THR A 149 -15.46 -8.56 -17.50
CA THR A 149 -14.74 -8.37 -16.23
C THR A 149 -15.64 -8.31 -15.01
N VAL A 150 -16.90 -7.88 -15.15
CA VAL A 150 -17.85 -7.80 -14.05
C VAL A 150 -18.38 -9.18 -13.70
N ALA A 151 -18.79 -9.95 -14.72
CA ALA A 151 -19.22 -11.34 -14.52
C ALA A 151 -18.08 -12.20 -13.97
N PHE A 152 -16.88 -12.11 -14.56
CA PHE A 152 -15.69 -12.82 -14.10
C PHE A 152 -15.37 -12.52 -12.62
N LYS A 153 -15.41 -11.24 -12.22
CA LYS A 153 -15.21 -10.87 -10.81
C LYS A 153 -16.29 -11.48 -9.89
N LYS A 154 -17.55 -11.49 -10.32
CA LYS A 154 -18.66 -12.07 -9.55
C LYS A 154 -18.51 -13.58 -9.39
N THR A 155 -18.15 -14.29 -10.45
CA THR A 155 -17.88 -15.74 -10.43
C THR A 155 -16.75 -16.07 -9.47
N LEU A 156 -15.61 -15.38 -9.57
CA LEU A 156 -14.50 -15.56 -8.64
C LEU A 156 -14.91 -15.36 -7.18
N TYR A 157 -15.67 -14.31 -6.88
CA TYR A 157 -16.10 -14.02 -5.52
C TYR A 157 -17.17 -15.01 -5.00
N ASN A 158 -18.23 -15.24 -5.77
CA ASN A 158 -19.37 -16.04 -5.31
C ASN A 158 -19.07 -17.54 -5.31
N ASP A 159 -18.44 -18.04 -6.38
CA ASP A 159 -18.33 -19.47 -6.62
C ASP A 159 -16.99 -20.01 -6.08
N TYR A 160 -15.93 -19.21 -6.20
CA TYR A 160 -14.56 -19.62 -5.81
C TYR A 160 -14.04 -18.94 -4.53
N GLN A 161 -14.77 -17.98 -3.95
CA GLN A 161 -14.36 -17.23 -2.75
C GLN A 161 -13.02 -16.47 -2.93
N ILE A 162 -12.76 -15.98 -4.13
CA ILE A 162 -11.56 -15.20 -4.49
C ILE A 162 -11.94 -13.74 -4.73
N GLU A 163 -11.43 -12.83 -3.90
CA GLU A 163 -11.56 -11.39 -4.11
C GLU A 163 -10.24 -10.81 -4.66
N MET A 164 -10.30 -10.31 -5.89
CA MET A 164 -9.20 -9.56 -6.49
C MET A 164 -9.70 -8.47 -7.46
N PRO A 165 -8.91 -7.40 -7.67
CA PRO A 165 -9.23 -6.41 -8.68
C PRO A 165 -9.07 -7.00 -10.09
N VAL A 166 -10.11 -6.80 -10.90
CA VAL A 166 -10.15 -7.11 -12.33
C VAL A 166 -10.26 -5.78 -13.07
N MET A 167 -9.54 -5.63 -14.17
CA MET A 167 -9.39 -4.36 -14.86
C MET A 167 -9.35 -4.54 -16.38
N THR A 168 -9.88 -3.54 -17.08
CA THR A 168 -9.78 -3.40 -18.53
C THR A 168 -8.98 -2.16 -18.86
N HIS A 169 -7.99 -2.28 -19.73
CA HIS A 169 -7.27 -1.15 -20.30
C HIS A 169 -7.14 -1.32 -21.82
N LYS A 170 -7.86 -0.46 -22.57
CA LYS A 170 -8.02 -0.61 -24.03
C LYS A 170 -8.59 -2.00 -24.35
N GLU A 171 -7.92 -2.76 -25.20
CA GLU A 171 -8.34 -4.11 -25.63
C GLU A 171 -7.79 -5.22 -24.72
N HIS A 172 -7.11 -4.87 -23.63
CA HIS A 172 -6.51 -5.84 -22.72
C HIS A 172 -7.30 -5.91 -21.41
N THR A 173 -7.60 -7.14 -20.99
CA THR A 173 -8.12 -7.44 -19.67
C THR A 173 -7.06 -8.12 -18.81
N ALA A 174 -7.13 -7.84 -17.52
CA ALA A 174 -6.15 -8.29 -16.53
C ALA A 174 -6.79 -8.38 -15.15
N PHE A 175 -6.13 -9.07 -14.24
CA PHE A 175 -6.38 -8.95 -12.81
C PHE A 175 -5.06 -8.69 -12.07
N ARG A 176 -5.14 -8.27 -10.80
CA ARG A 176 -3.96 -8.09 -9.96
C ARG A 176 -4.04 -8.97 -8.72
N ILE A 177 -3.06 -9.86 -8.58
CA ILE A 177 -2.85 -10.62 -7.35
C ILE A 177 -2.00 -9.83 -6.35
N SER A 178 -2.27 -10.01 -5.07
CA SER A 178 -1.50 -9.42 -3.96
C SER A 178 -1.32 -10.49 -2.89
N ILE A 179 -0.08 -10.88 -2.62
CA ILE A 179 0.26 -11.99 -1.72
C ILE A 179 0.88 -11.44 -0.44
N GLN A 180 0.34 -11.81 0.71
CA GLN A 180 0.83 -11.35 2.00
C GLN A 180 1.27 -12.53 2.88
N GLY A 181 1.89 -12.26 4.02
CA GLY A 181 2.42 -13.28 4.93
C GLY A 181 1.40 -14.34 5.40
N TYR A 182 0.11 -14.06 5.35
CA TYR A 182 -0.96 -15.03 5.66
C TYR A 182 -1.34 -15.94 4.49
N ASN A 183 -0.88 -15.64 3.27
CA ASN A 183 -1.12 -16.49 2.11
C ASN A 183 -0.16 -17.68 2.05
N SER A 184 -0.62 -18.77 1.45
CA SER A 184 0.10 -20.03 1.27
C SER A 184 0.03 -20.53 -0.17
N GLU A 185 0.83 -21.54 -0.52
CA GLU A 185 0.79 -22.15 -1.86
C GLU A 185 -0.58 -22.72 -2.20
N LYS A 186 -1.35 -23.14 -1.20
CA LYS A 186 -2.73 -23.61 -1.41
C LYS A 186 -3.65 -22.51 -1.96
N ASP A 187 -3.41 -21.25 -1.59
CA ASP A 187 -4.18 -20.12 -2.14
C ASP A 187 -3.84 -19.92 -3.63
N ILE A 188 -2.57 -20.15 -3.99
CA ILE A 188 -2.11 -20.08 -5.38
C ILE A 188 -2.69 -21.23 -6.18
N ASP A 189 -2.61 -22.45 -5.67
CA ASP A 189 -3.21 -23.63 -6.32
C ASP A 189 -4.72 -23.46 -6.51
N HIS A 190 -5.42 -22.96 -5.49
CA HIS A 190 -6.85 -22.69 -5.58
C HIS A 190 -7.17 -21.67 -6.66
N LEU A 191 -6.41 -20.57 -6.73
CA LEU A 191 -6.53 -19.58 -7.80
C LEU A 191 -6.30 -20.19 -9.18
N ILE A 192 -5.20 -20.94 -9.36
CA ILE A 192 -4.85 -21.54 -10.65
C ILE A 192 -5.94 -22.50 -11.12
N ASN A 193 -6.38 -23.43 -10.26
CA ASN A 193 -7.43 -24.39 -10.60
C ASN A 193 -8.73 -23.68 -10.98
N SER A 194 -9.10 -22.64 -10.23
CA SER A 194 -10.31 -21.85 -10.52
C SER A 194 -10.22 -21.13 -11.87
N LEU A 195 -9.04 -20.61 -12.22
CA LEU A 195 -8.83 -19.96 -13.53
C LEU A 195 -8.85 -20.96 -14.69
N GLU A 196 -8.35 -22.18 -14.50
CA GLU A 196 -8.40 -23.25 -15.51
C GLU A 196 -9.83 -23.75 -15.76
N GLU A 197 -10.71 -23.75 -14.75
CA GLU A 197 -12.13 -24.08 -14.92
C GLU A 197 -12.93 -23.00 -15.66
N ILE A 198 -12.49 -21.74 -15.59
CA ILE A 198 -13.16 -20.60 -16.22
C ILE A 198 -12.77 -20.44 -17.70
N ILE A 199 -11.59 -20.91 -18.11
CA ILE A 199 -11.12 -20.90 -19.50
C ILE A 199 -11.76 -22.05 -20.28
#